data_AF-A0A5P8WJ60-F1
#
_entry.id   AF-A0A5P8WJ60-F1
#
_cell.length_a   1.000
_cell.length_b   1.000
_cell.length_c   1.000
_cell.angle_alpha   90.00
_cell.angle_beta   90.00
_cell.angle_gamma   90.00
#
_symmetry.space_group_name_H-M   'P 1'
#
loop_
_entity.id
_entity.type
_entity.pdbx_description
1 polymer ?
#
loop_
_entity_poly.entity_id
_entity_poly.type
_entity_poly.pdbx_seq_one_letter_code
_entity_poly.pdbx_strand_id
1 'polypeptide(L)'
;MSSNKNLDLEAVLEILEERVLQHTGRYLSPSEMVLIKGSWDGKDYKEIANDSGYNVHYLQTGVGTPLWTMLTEVVGEGVQVKKLTLRNILLKLAKKEYLKKLEASYQNVDRLIGTTRLYGDFPKITSFYGRQNEISILKREVNLLKKRCISLIGIAGIGKSILASKLIEEILLEDSNNYEYVIWKTIKRSSTIDNLVTDIIKSFNIEQAEDITLQSKLSLLLNSLQLHRCLLVLDGFEAIAPVNIFEKRLEYEDFFVGITQEKHQSCVIVTSQVPLKEITYVNVNSSIVSIQIEGLEEDAAIQLMREKGIAGEKCKELIETYRGNPSELEAVSDRINRIFGGSLEKFFDYRTTVIGPRVEAMLNLQFGQSGLLTDLQKQVMVYLAEEMAKSSALIPFSKLINDLKERLKLEAMSISKVISALEALEQRSLIEASKKSSKHELSYGMEPVIKKYILVDPYGLVYKSSNKKELTSYVQGQNSP
;
A
#
# COMPACT_ATOMS: atom_id res chain seq x y z
N MET A 1 -8.19 -16.87 18.82
CA MET A 1 -7.03 -16.83 19.73
C MET A 1 -6.12 -15.72 19.24
N SER A 2 -5.98 -14.70 20.08
CA SER A 2 -5.48 -13.35 19.78
C SER A 2 -4.00 -13.32 19.36
N SER A 3 -3.75 -12.87 18.14
CA SER A 3 -2.41 -12.59 17.58
C SER A 3 -1.85 -11.26 18.10
N ASN A 4 -1.67 -11.13 19.42
CA ASN A 4 -0.88 -10.07 20.02
C ASN A 4 0.39 -10.68 20.60
N LYS A 5 1.34 -11.05 19.73
CA LYS A 5 2.73 -11.15 20.17
C LYS A 5 3.26 -9.71 20.24
N ASN A 6 3.11 -9.14 21.44
CA ASN A 6 3.64 -7.84 21.82
C ASN A 6 5.18 -7.87 21.79
N LEU A 7 5.81 -6.70 21.61
CA LEU A 7 7.25 -6.51 21.78
C LEU A 7 7.79 -7.26 23.01
N ASP A 8 9.00 -7.81 22.87
CA ASP A 8 9.73 -8.49 23.94
C ASP A 8 9.91 -7.57 25.17
N LEU A 9 9.63 -8.08 26.36
CA LEU A 9 9.71 -7.33 27.61
C LEU A 9 11.13 -6.79 27.85
N GLU A 10 12.15 -7.59 27.53
CA GLU A 10 13.54 -7.17 27.76
C GLU A 10 13.92 -5.96 26.89
N ALA A 11 13.50 -5.92 25.63
CA ALA A 11 13.71 -4.74 24.76
C ALA A 11 12.99 -3.49 25.28
N VAL A 12 11.80 -3.65 25.86
CA VAL A 12 11.04 -2.55 26.45
C VAL A 12 11.69 -2.05 27.75
N LEU A 13 12.27 -2.96 28.53
CA LEU A 13 12.97 -2.63 29.78
C LEU A 13 14.27 -1.87 29.51
N GLU A 14 15.02 -2.23 28.47
CA GLU A 14 16.25 -1.52 28.09
C GLU A 14 15.97 -0.05 27.77
N ILE A 15 14.92 0.21 26.98
CA ILE A 15 14.43 1.57 26.68
C ILE A 15 14.02 2.29 27.97
N LEU A 16 13.29 1.61 28.85
CA LEU A 16 12.83 2.21 30.10
C LEU A 16 13.99 2.58 31.02
N GLU A 17 14.97 1.70 31.20
CA GLU A 17 16.15 1.97 32.01
C GLU A 17 16.95 3.15 31.49
N GLU A 18 17.14 3.26 30.18
CA GLU A 18 17.82 4.40 29.56
C GLU A 18 17.09 5.72 29.90
N ARG A 19 15.76 5.75 29.78
CA ARG A 19 14.96 6.94 30.11
C ARG A 19 15.00 7.30 31.60
N VAL A 20 14.91 6.30 32.47
CA VAL A 20 14.98 6.50 33.93
C VAL A 20 16.36 7.04 34.31
N LEU A 21 17.44 6.49 33.73
CA LEU A 21 18.80 6.97 33.96
C LEU A 21 18.98 8.41 33.49
N GLN A 22 18.51 8.74 32.29
CA GLN A 22 18.61 10.11 31.73
C GLN A 22 17.86 11.14 32.57
N HIS A 23 16.71 10.79 33.14
CA HIS A 23 15.88 11.73 33.90
C HIS A 23 16.26 11.81 35.38
N THR A 24 16.61 10.68 36.00
CA THR A 24 16.83 10.59 37.46
C THR A 24 18.29 10.48 37.87
N GLY A 25 19.20 10.18 36.93
CA GLY A 25 20.62 9.95 37.19
C GLY A 25 20.92 8.59 37.85
N ARG A 26 19.94 7.70 38.03
CA ARG A 26 20.14 6.35 38.59
C ARG A 26 19.41 5.28 37.77
N TYR A 27 19.84 4.03 37.95
CA TYR A 27 19.14 2.86 37.43
C TYR A 27 17.94 2.48 38.32
N LEU A 28 17.06 1.66 37.76
CA LEU A 28 15.97 1.02 38.51
C LEU A 28 16.56 0.05 39.53
N SER A 29 16.03 0.09 40.75
CA SER A 29 16.40 -0.86 41.81
C SER A 29 15.79 -2.24 41.54
N PRO A 30 16.35 -3.31 42.14
CA PRO A 30 15.82 -4.67 41.96
C PRO A 30 14.33 -4.81 42.32
N SER A 31 13.87 -4.12 43.36
CA SER A 31 12.46 -4.11 43.76
C SER A 31 11.55 -3.35 42.79
N GLU A 32 12.05 -2.26 42.17
CA GLU A 32 11.31 -1.53 41.13
C GLU A 32 11.18 -2.40 39.86
N MET A 33 12.27 -3.07 39.46
CA MET A 33 12.31 -4.02 38.34
C MET A 33 11.30 -5.15 38.51
N VAL A 34 11.30 -5.81 39.67
CA VAL A 34 10.32 -6.86 40.00
C VAL A 34 8.88 -6.35 39.87
N LEU A 35 8.62 -5.14 40.36
CA LEU A 35 7.29 -4.56 40.31
C LEU A 35 6.85 -4.21 38.88
N ILE A 36 7.76 -3.74 38.03
CA ILE A 36 7.51 -3.48 36.60
C ILE A 36 7.22 -4.79 35.87
N LYS A 37 8.08 -5.82 36.00
CA LYS A 37 7.90 -7.13 35.35
C LYS A 37 6.58 -7.77 35.77
N GLY A 38 6.28 -7.78 37.07
CA GLY A 38 5.01 -8.30 37.58
C GLY A 38 3.78 -7.52 37.09
N SER A 39 3.89 -6.19 36.96
CA SER A 39 2.82 -5.35 36.42
C SER A 39 2.61 -5.57 34.92
N TRP A 40 3.68 -5.84 34.16
CA TRP A 40 3.61 -6.20 32.74
C TRP A 40 2.83 -7.50 32.51
N ASP A 41 3.06 -8.50 33.38
CA ASP A 41 2.36 -9.79 33.34
C ASP A 41 0.92 -9.73 33.88
N GLY A 42 0.49 -8.57 34.40
CA GLY A 42 -0.85 -8.39 34.96
C GLY A 42 -1.06 -9.00 36.35
N LYS A 43 0.02 -9.41 37.03
CA LYS A 43 -0.03 -10.00 38.38
C LYS A 43 -0.47 -8.97 39.42
N ASP A 44 -1.14 -9.36 40.49
CA ASP A 44 -1.46 -8.48 41.63
C ASP A 44 -0.25 -8.29 42.57
N TYR A 45 -0.36 -7.46 43.62
CA TYR A 45 0.79 -7.22 44.52
C TYR A 45 1.15 -8.42 45.40
N LYS A 46 0.19 -9.30 45.69
CA LYS A 46 0.41 -10.52 46.48
C LYS A 46 1.16 -11.56 45.66
N GLU A 47 0.77 -11.73 44.40
CA GLU A 47 1.45 -12.61 43.45
C GLU A 47 2.91 -12.16 43.24
N ILE A 48 3.15 -10.87 42.99
CA ILE A 48 4.50 -10.34 42.82
C ILE A 48 5.34 -10.53 44.09
N ALA A 49 4.76 -10.30 45.27
CA ALA A 49 5.43 -10.52 46.55
C ALA A 49 5.83 -11.98 46.74
N ASN A 50 4.92 -12.92 46.47
CA ASN A 50 5.17 -14.36 46.58
C ASN A 50 6.30 -14.81 45.64
N ASP A 51 6.30 -14.32 44.39
CA ASP A 51 7.29 -14.70 43.38
C ASP A 51 8.69 -14.15 43.67
N SER A 52 8.79 -13.05 44.40
CA SER A 52 10.04 -12.30 44.60
C SER A 52 10.60 -12.36 46.02
N GLY A 53 9.82 -12.83 46.99
CA GLY A 53 10.19 -12.85 48.41
C GLY A 53 10.07 -11.50 49.13
N TYR A 54 9.60 -10.44 48.45
CA TYR A 54 9.34 -9.15 49.08
C TYR A 54 8.02 -9.14 49.86
N ASN A 55 7.94 -8.30 50.88
CA ASN A 55 6.68 -8.08 51.60
C ASN A 55 5.66 -7.31 50.73
N VAL A 56 4.39 -7.72 50.76
CA VAL A 56 3.30 -7.08 49.99
C VAL A 56 3.18 -5.58 50.27
N HIS A 57 3.23 -5.19 51.55
CA HIS A 57 3.09 -3.79 51.96
C HIS A 57 4.29 -2.94 51.52
N TYR A 58 5.49 -3.54 51.53
CA TYR A 58 6.70 -2.91 51.02
C TYR A 58 6.59 -2.65 49.51
N LEU A 59 6.19 -3.65 48.71
CA LEU A 59 6.01 -3.47 47.26
C LEU A 59 4.92 -2.46 46.93
N GLN A 60 3.80 -2.49 47.65
CA GLN A 60 2.67 -1.62 47.36
C GLN A 60 2.96 -0.16 47.71
N THR A 61 3.51 0.10 48.90
CA THR A 61 3.58 1.45 49.48
C THR A 61 4.99 2.00 49.47
N GLY A 62 5.99 1.17 49.83
CA GLY A 62 7.39 1.57 49.89
C GLY A 62 8.02 1.72 48.51
N VAL A 63 7.68 0.82 47.58
CA VAL A 63 8.23 0.82 46.22
C VAL A 63 7.22 1.38 45.21
N GLY A 64 5.98 0.91 45.25
CA GLY A 64 4.97 1.23 44.24
C GLY A 64 4.65 2.72 44.12
N THR A 65 4.29 3.38 45.21
CA THR A 65 3.94 4.81 45.20
C THR A 65 5.05 5.70 44.60
N PRO A 66 6.31 5.64 45.07
CA PRO A 66 7.37 6.46 44.48
C PRO A 66 7.69 6.05 43.04
N LEU A 67 7.65 4.75 42.71
CA LEU A 67 7.89 4.27 41.35
C LEU A 67 6.87 4.81 40.35
N TRP A 68 5.57 4.74 40.65
CA TRP A 68 4.52 5.21 39.74
C TRP A 68 4.55 6.74 39.54
N THR A 69 4.93 7.47 40.57
CA THR A 69 5.13 8.93 40.50
C THR A 69 6.28 9.26 39.55
N MET A 70 7.44 8.62 39.76
CA MET A 70 8.60 8.81 38.90
C MET A 70 8.30 8.40 37.45
N LEU A 71 7.69 7.24 37.22
CA LEU A 71 7.36 6.80 35.85
C LEU A 71 6.35 7.72 35.17
N THR A 72 5.44 8.36 35.91
CA THR A 72 4.55 9.39 35.35
C THR A 72 5.34 10.57 34.78
N GLU A 73 6.40 11.00 35.48
CA GLU A 73 7.28 12.09 35.02
C GLU A 73 8.18 11.65 33.85
N VAL A 74 8.74 10.43 33.91
CA VAL A 74 9.71 9.95 32.92
C VAL A 74 9.05 9.49 31.61
N VAL A 75 7.96 8.72 31.69
CA VAL A 75 7.35 8.05 30.53
C VAL A 75 5.85 8.30 30.37
N GLY A 76 5.22 9.04 31.29
CA GLY A 76 3.77 9.25 31.29
C GLY A 76 3.25 10.12 30.15
N GLU A 77 4.08 10.98 29.55
CA GLU A 77 3.69 11.93 28.48
C GLU A 77 2.39 12.69 28.80
N GLY A 78 2.22 13.15 30.05
CA GLY A 78 1.02 13.85 30.52
C GLY A 78 -0.10 12.94 31.05
N VAL A 79 0.11 11.62 31.07
CA VAL A 79 -0.81 10.63 31.63
C VAL A 79 -0.20 9.98 32.87
N GLN A 80 -1.00 9.81 33.92
CA GLN A 80 -0.57 9.07 35.11
C GLN A 80 -0.26 7.61 34.80
N VAL A 81 0.96 7.19 35.12
CA VAL A 81 1.37 5.79 35.06
C VAL A 81 0.83 5.08 36.30
N LYS A 82 0.08 4.01 36.06
CA LYS A 82 -0.42 3.12 37.11
C LYS A 82 -0.06 1.69 36.71
N LYS A 83 -0.03 0.78 37.68
CA LYS A 83 0.20 -0.66 37.44
C LYS A 83 -0.60 -1.23 36.25
N LEU A 84 -1.90 -0.95 36.19
CA LEU A 84 -2.79 -1.44 35.13
C LEU A 84 -2.55 -0.81 33.75
N THR A 85 -2.02 0.42 33.71
CA THR A 85 -1.77 1.15 32.46
C THR A 85 -0.32 1.04 32.00
N LEU A 86 0.59 0.61 32.89
CA LEU A 86 2.03 0.55 32.67
C LEU A 86 2.37 -0.16 31.36
N ARG A 87 1.84 -1.37 31.16
CA ARG A 87 2.10 -2.16 29.95
C ARG A 87 1.79 -1.38 28.67
N ASN A 88 0.62 -0.75 28.61
CA ASN A 88 0.20 0.00 27.43
C ASN A 88 1.06 1.26 27.21
N ILE A 89 1.47 1.93 28.28
CA ILE A 89 2.34 3.11 28.19
C ILE A 89 3.73 2.73 27.71
N LEU A 90 4.31 1.67 28.28
CA LEU A 90 5.62 1.16 27.89
C LEU A 90 5.63 0.62 26.45
N LEU A 91 4.57 -0.08 26.02
CA LEU A 91 4.43 -0.50 24.62
C LEU A 91 4.36 0.69 23.66
N LYS A 92 3.65 1.76 24.02
CA LYS A 92 3.60 3.00 23.22
C LYS A 92 4.97 3.66 23.14
N LEU A 93 5.69 3.74 24.26
CA LEU A 93 7.05 4.30 24.32
C LEU A 93 8.00 3.51 23.42
N ALA A 94 8.03 2.19 23.57
CA ALA A 94 8.91 1.33 22.80
C ALA A 94 8.59 1.40 21.29
N LYS A 95 7.29 1.39 20.93
CA LYS A 95 6.86 1.59 19.53
C LYS A 95 7.32 2.94 18.98
N LYS A 96 7.22 4.01 19.75
CA LYS A 96 7.66 5.36 19.34
C LYS A 96 9.17 5.43 19.12
N GLU A 97 9.96 4.82 19.99
CA GLU A 97 11.42 4.77 19.81
C GLU A 97 11.84 3.90 18.65
N TYR A 98 11.20 2.74 18.48
CA TYR A 98 11.48 1.86 17.36
C TYR A 98 11.16 2.51 16.02
N LEU A 99 10.02 3.21 15.91
CA LEU A 99 9.65 3.99 14.73
C LEU A 99 10.68 5.09 14.43
N LYS A 100 11.21 5.77 15.46
CA LYS A 100 12.31 6.73 15.26
C LYS A 100 13.58 6.06 14.72
N LYS A 101 13.93 4.87 15.23
CA LYS A 101 15.08 4.09 14.75
C LYS A 101 14.86 3.63 13.30
N LEU A 102 13.66 3.15 12.96
CA LEU A 102 13.23 2.83 11.59
C LEU A 102 13.36 4.03 10.66
N GLU A 103 12.77 5.17 11.01
CA GLU A 103 12.84 6.40 10.20
C GLU A 103 14.29 6.85 9.94
N ALA A 104 15.16 6.77 10.96
CA ALA A 104 16.58 7.10 10.83
C ALA A 104 17.36 6.07 10.00
N SER A 105 16.91 4.81 9.97
CA SER A 105 17.52 3.75 9.17
C SER A 105 17.19 3.87 7.69
N TYR A 106 15.97 4.27 7.33
CA TYR A 106 15.54 4.44 5.93
C TYR A 106 16.30 5.54 5.17
N GLN A 107 17.07 6.37 5.87
CA GLN A 107 17.92 7.40 5.26
C GLN A 107 19.34 6.92 4.93
N ASN A 108 19.74 5.70 5.32
CA ASN A 108 21.08 5.16 5.11
C ASN A 108 21.02 3.73 4.54
N VAL A 109 21.81 3.46 3.50
CA VAL A 109 21.69 2.27 2.64
C VAL A 109 22.11 0.95 3.30
N ASP A 110 22.77 0.99 4.46
CA ASP A 110 23.30 -0.18 5.19
C ASP A 110 23.12 -0.01 6.71
N ARG A 111 21.92 -0.27 7.23
CA ARG A 111 21.70 -0.24 8.70
C ARG A 111 20.89 -1.42 9.23
N LEU A 112 21.18 -1.73 10.49
CA LEU A 112 20.57 -2.78 11.27
C LEU A 112 19.41 -2.23 12.11
N ILE A 113 18.30 -2.96 12.14
CA ILE A 113 17.25 -2.81 13.16
C ILE A 113 17.15 -4.12 13.93
N GLY A 114 17.57 -4.10 15.20
CA GLY A 114 17.87 -5.34 15.90
C GLY A 114 18.98 -6.08 15.14
N THR A 115 18.69 -7.30 14.67
CA THR A 115 19.59 -8.05 13.79
C THR A 115 19.20 -8.00 12.30
N THR A 116 18.09 -7.34 11.95
CA THR A 116 17.62 -7.25 10.56
C THR A 116 18.40 -6.20 9.79
N ARG A 117 18.90 -6.55 8.60
CA ARG A 117 19.51 -5.61 7.65
C ARG A 117 18.46 -5.01 6.71
N LEU A 118 18.48 -3.69 6.54
CA LEU A 118 17.57 -2.98 5.64
C LEU A 118 18.33 -2.44 4.42
N TYR A 119 17.78 -2.67 3.23
CA TYR A 119 18.35 -2.22 1.96
C TYR A 119 17.32 -1.51 1.08
N GLY A 120 17.69 -0.39 0.49
CA GLY A 120 16.90 0.33 -0.52
C GLY A 120 16.10 1.52 0.00
N ASP A 121 15.30 2.10 -0.89
CA ASP A 121 14.64 3.40 -0.68
C ASP A 121 13.20 3.22 -0.17
N PHE A 122 13.04 3.02 1.14
CA PHE A 122 11.73 2.89 1.77
C PHE A 122 10.96 4.23 1.74
N PRO A 123 9.66 4.22 1.40
CA PRO A 123 8.87 5.44 1.43
C PRO A 123 8.67 5.90 2.88
N LYS A 124 8.85 7.20 3.13
CA LYS A 124 8.58 7.80 4.45
C LYS A 124 7.07 7.83 4.71
N ILE A 125 6.64 7.25 5.83
CA ILE A 125 5.24 7.30 6.27
C ILE A 125 5.04 8.52 7.17
N THR A 126 4.46 9.60 6.64
CA THR A 126 4.14 10.80 7.44
C THR A 126 2.78 10.69 8.12
N SER A 127 1.79 10.16 7.40
CA SER A 127 0.44 9.91 7.89
C SER A 127 -0.04 8.56 7.35
N PHE A 128 -0.85 7.85 8.13
CA PHE A 128 -1.45 6.57 7.74
C PHE A 128 -2.88 6.50 8.26
N TYR A 129 -3.85 6.34 7.35
CA TYR A 129 -5.28 6.42 7.67
C TYR A 129 -5.95 5.07 7.44
N GLY A 130 -6.74 4.62 8.42
CA GLY A 130 -7.52 3.39 8.31
C GLY A 130 -6.66 2.15 8.00
N ARG A 131 -7.16 1.31 7.09
CA ARG A 131 -6.49 0.12 6.51
C ARG A 131 -5.99 -0.94 7.48
N GLN A 132 -6.54 -0.97 8.69
CA GLN A 132 -6.17 -1.95 9.71
C GLN A 132 -6.60 -3.37 9.32
N ASN A 133 -7.70 -3.51 8.58
CA ASN A 133 -8.16 -4.79 8.07
C ASN A 133 -7.19 -5.35 7.03
N GLU A 134 -6.75 -4.53 6.09
CA GLU A 134 -5.78 -4.89 5.05
C GLU A 134 -4.44 -5.25 5.67
N ILE A 135 -3.93 -4.46 6.63
CA ILE A 135 -2.72 -4.81 7.39
C ILE A 135 -2.88 -6.16 8.10
N SER A 136 -4.03 -6.41 8.74
CA SER A 136 -4.28 -7.67 9.45
C SER A 136 -4.31 -8.88 8.50
N ILE A 137 -4.94 -8.72 7.33
CA ILE A 137 -4.95 -9.74 6.27
C ILE A 137 -3.52 -9.99 5.80
N LEU A 138 -2.77 -8.93 5.48
CA LEU A 138 -1.39 -9.03 5.01
C LEU A 138 -0.47 -9.72 6.03
N LYS A 139 -0.53 -9.33 7.30
CA LYS A 139 0.21 -10.01 8.38
C LYS A 139 -0.13 -11.48 8.45
N ARG A 140 -1.40 -11.86 8.30
CA ARG A 140 -1.82 -13.27 8.26
C ARG A 140 -1.23 -14.00 7.06
N GLU A 141 -1.28 -13.41 5.86
CA GLU A 141 -0.72 -14.02 4.65
C GLU A 141 0.81 -14.22 4.76
N VAL A 142 1.53 -13.21 5.29
CA VAL A 142 3.00 -13.25 5.47
C VAL A 142 3.41 -14.20 6.61
N ASN A 143 2.85 -14.03 7.81
CA ASN A 143 3.35 -14.68 9.02
C ASN A 143 2.72 -16.06 9.28
N LEU A 144 1.39 -16.18 9.12
CA LEU A 144 0.65 -17.41 9.45
C LEU A 144 0.65 -18.38 8.27
N LEU A 145 0.23 -17.91 7.10
CA LEU A 145 0.09 -18.74 5.90
C LEU A 145 1.39 -18.89 5.12
N LYS A 146 2.43 -18.14 5.51
CA LYS A 146 3.78 -18.18 4.92
C LYS A 146 3.74 -18.11 3.38
N LYS A 147 2.88 -17.25 2.84
CA LYS A 147 2.78 -17.01 1.39
C LYS A 147 4.11 -16.49 0.86
N ARG A 148 4.50 -16.97 -0.32
CA ARG A 148 5.78 -16.63 -0.94
C ARG A 148 5.72 -15.32 -1.71
N CYS A 149 4.58 -15.05 -2.32
CA CYS A 149 4.38 -13.82 -3.08
C CYS A 149 3.01 -13.22 -2.75
N ILE A 150 3.00 -11.94 -2.44
CA ILE A 150 1.79 -11.15 -2.24
C ILE A 150 1.81 -10.01 -3.24
N SER A 151 0.81 -9.96 -4.12
CA SER A 151 0.64 -8.91 -5.11
C SER A 151 -0.41 -7.91 -4.63
N LEU A 152 -0.01 -6.68 -4.35
CA LEU A 152 -0.89 -5.55 -4.07
C LEU A 152 -1.23 -4.86 -5.40
N ILE A 153 -2.49 -4.89 -5.79
CA ILE A 153 -2.98 -4.35 -7.08
C ILE A 153 -3.92 -3.18 -6.82
N GLY A 154 -3.90 -2.16 -7.67
CA GLY A 154 -4.87 -1.07 -7.62
C GLY A 154 -4.40 0.17 -8.39
N ILE A 155 -5.27 1.17 -8.51
CA ILE A 155 -4.99 2.40 -9.27
C ILE A 155 -3.80 3.20 -8.70
N ALA A 156 -3.24 4.11 -9.51
CA ALA A 156 -2.22 5.04 -9.06
C ALA A 156 -2.73 5.92 -7.91
N GLY A 157 -1.86 6.20 -6.93
CA GLY A 157 -2.21 7.04 -5.78
C GLY A 157 -3.01 6.34 -4.67
N ILE A 158 -3.49 5.11 -4.90
CA ILE A 158 -4.31 4.38 -3.92
C ILE A 158 -3.57 3.98 -2.63
N GLY A 159 -2.24 4.16 -2.54
CA GLY A 159 -1.48 3.90 -1.31
C GLY A 159 -0.87 2.49 -1.17
N LYS A 160 -0.66 1.75 -2.27
CA LYS A 160 -0.02 0.41 -2.24
C LYS A 160 1.36 0.41 -1.58
N SER A 161 2.24 1.32 -1.99
CA SER A 161 3.61 1.44 -1.48
C SER A 161 3.62 1.83 0.01
N ILE A 162 2.76 2.76 0.41
CA ILE A 162 2.60 3.15 1.82
C ILE A 162 2.08 1.97 2.65
N LEU A 163 1.14 1.18 2.13
CA LEU A 163 0.62 -0.02 2.80
C LEU A 163 1.71 -1.09 2.97
N ALA A 164 2.51 -1.36 1.94
CA ALA A 164 3.62 -2.32 2.01
C ALA A 164 4.69 -1.87 3.02
N SER A 165 5.03 -0.58 3.04
CA SER A 165 5.96 -0.01 4.02
C SER A 165 5.40 -0.10 5.43
N LYS A 166 4.10 0.21 5.63
CA LYS A 166 3.45 0.08 6.94
C LYS A 166 3.43 -1.36 7.44
N LEU A 167 3.20 -2.31 6.54
CA LEU A 167 3.27 -3.73 6.87
C LEU A 167 4.67 -4.12 7.36
N ILE A 168 5.73 -3.64 6.70
CA ILE A 168 7.12 -3.89 7.14
C ILE A 168 7.36 -3.30 8.52
N GLU A 169 7.01 -2.03 8.75
CA GLU A 169 7.16 -1.40 10.08
C GLU A 169 6.51 -2.26 11.15
N GLU A 170 5.28 -2.72 10.89
CA GLU A 170 4.50 -3.51 11.84
C GLU A 170 5.07 -4.92 12.05
N ILE A 171 5.57 -5.59 11.01
CA ILE A 171 6.23 -6.90 11.13
C ILE A 171 7.52 -6.77 11.95
N LEU A 172 8.32 -5.75 11.65
CA LEU A 172 9.58 -5.48 12.34
C LEU A 172 9.35 -5.04 13.80
N LEU A 173 8.26 -4.34 14.08
CA LEU A 173 7.83 -3.98 15.43
C LEU A 173 7.40 -5.21 16.24
N GLU A 174 6.71 -6.17 15.63
CA GLU A 174 6.25 -7.40 16.29
C GLU A 174 7.40 -8.39 16.54
N ASP A 175 8.29 -8.56 15.57
CA ASP A 175 9.44 -9.45 15.66
C ASP A 175 10.56 -8.96 14.71
N SER A 176 11.49 -8.19 15.28
CA SER A 176 12.66 -7.66 14.56
C SER A 176 13.65 -8.74 14.10
N ASN A 177 13.43 -10.01 14.47
CA ASN A 177 14.28 -11.13 14.10
C ASN A 177 13.53 -12.11 13.18
N ASN A 178 12.32 -11.78 12.71
CA ASN A 178 11.54 -12.62 11.78
C ASN A 178 12.16 -12.69 10.38
N TYR A 179 12.94 -11.67 10.00
CA TYR A 179 13.70 -11.62 8.76
C TYR A 179 15.14 -11.24 9.06
N GLU A 180 16.08 -11.72 8.25
CA GLU A 180 17.48 -11.27 8.31
C GLU A 180 17.70 -10.08 7.37
N TYR A 181 16.99 -10.06 6.24
CA TYR A 181 17.04 -8.98 5.26
C TYR A 181 15.64 -8.47 4.96
N VAL A 182 15.48 -7.14 4.92
CA VAL A 182 14.34 -6.50 4.26
C VAL A 182 14.88 -5.62 3.15
N ILE A 183 14.48 -5.94 1.92
CA ILE A 183 15.02 -5.31 0.72
C ILE A 183 13.88 -4.61 -0.01
N TRP A 184 13.99 -3.30 -0.20
CA TRP A 184 13.05 -2.50 -0.97
C TRP A 184 13.64 -2.13 -2.33
N LYS A 185 13.00 -2.55 -3.43
CA LYS A 185 13.39 -2.18 -4.78
C LYS A 185 12.24 -1.46 -5.48
N THR A 186 12.44 -0.16 -5.71
CA THR A 186 11.57 0.64 -6.57
C THR A 186 11.95 0.42 -8.02
N ILE A 187 11.01 -0.09 -8.81
CA ILE A 187 11.25 -0.47 -10.19
C ILE A 187 11.15 0.76 -11.08
N LYS A 188 12.23 1.04 -11.80
CA LYS A 188 12.30 2.15 -12.76
C LYS A 188 11.84 1.68 -14.13
N ARG A 189 11.22 2.56 -14.91
CA ARG A 189 10.65 2.23 -16.24
C ARG A 189 11.68 1.75 -17.26
N SER A 190 12.94 2.12 -17.10
CA SER A 190 14.04 1.69 -17.98
C SER A 190 14.70 0.38 -17.52
N SER A 191 14.23 -0.22 -16.43
CA SER A 191 14.81 -1.46 -15.90
C SER A 191 14.35 -2.68 -16.69
N THR A 192 15.15 -3.73 -16.65
CA THR A 192 14.80 -5.08 -17.09
C THR A 192 14.69 -6.00 -15.89
N ILE A 193 14.13 -7.20 -16.06
CA ILE A 193 14.16 -8.22 -15.02
C ILE A 193 15.60 -8.59 -14.64
N ASP A 194 16.52 -8.60 -15.63
CA ASP A 194 17.95 -8.82 -15.41
C ASP A 194 18.58 -7.76 -14.50
N ASN A 195 18.33 -6.48 -14.78
CA ASN A 195 18.81 -5.38 -13.92
C ASN A 195 18.22 -5.50 -12.50
N LEU A 196 16.94 -5.83 -12.38
CA LEU A 196 16.27 -6.01 -11.09
C LEU A 196 16.93 -7.14 -10.28
N VAL A 197 17.15 -8.30 -10.89
CA VAL A 197 17.79 -9.44 -10.23
C VAL A 197 19.22 -9.09 -9.82
N THR A 198 20.00 -8.46 -10.71
CA THR A 198 21.36 -7.99 -10.38
C THR A 198 21.35 -7.04 -9.19
N ASP A 199 20.42 -6.09 -9.13
CA ASP A 199 20.32 -5.13 -8.03
C ASP A 199 19.87 -5.76 -6.71
N ILE A 200 19.05 -6.82 -6.75
CA ILE A 200 18.69 -7.58 -5.55
C ILE A 200 19.92 -8.33 -5.03
N ILE A 201 20.65 -9.04 -5.90
CA ILE A 201 21.85 -9.82 -5.53
C ILE A 201 22.92 -8.95 -4.86
N LYS A 202 23.13 -7.73 -5.36
CA LYS A 202 24.06 -6.76 -4.75
C LYS A 202 23.77 -6.49 -3.27
N SER A 203 22.51 -6.62 -2.84
CA SER A 203 22.11 -6.43 -1.44
C SER A 203 22.65 -7.53 -0.50
N PHE A 204 23.14 -8.64 -1.05
CA PHE A 204 23.80 -9.71 -0.31
C PHE A 204 25.34 -9.61 -0.34
N ASN A 205 25.90 -8.52 -0.88
CA ASN A 205 27.34 -8.34 -1.10
C ASN A 205 27.97 -9.46 -1.96
N ILE A 206 27.20 -10.02 -2.89
CA ILE A 206 27.69 -11.00 -3.86
C ILE A 206 28.16 -10.26 -5.10
N GLU A 207 29.47 -10.25 -5.32
CA GLU A 207 30.05 -9.78 -6.58
C GLU A 207 29.73 -10.76 -7.70
N GLN A 208 29.30 -10.21 -8.84
CA GLN A 208 29.00 -10.98 -10.04
C GLN A 208 30.17 -10.85 -11.01
N ALA A 209 30.56 -11.96 -11.64
CA ALA A 209 31.43 -11.88 -12.80
C ALA A 209 30.71 -11.11 -13.92
N GLU A 210 31.50 -10.38 -14.72
CA GLU A 210 30.99 -9.76 -15.95
C GLU A 210 30.43 -10.86 -16.87
N ASP A 211 29.32 -10.58 -17.55
CA ASP A 211 28.67 -11.44 -18.55
C ASP A 211 28.01 -12.76 -18.08
N ILE A 212 27.57 -12.87 -16.82
CA ILE A 212 26.73 -14.01 -16.42
C ILE A 212 25.29 -13.89 -16.97
N THR A 213 24.72 -15.03 -17.37
CA THR A 213 23.35 -15.10 -17.91
C THR A 213 22.29 -14.84 -16.82
N LEU A 214 21.09 -14.43 -17.23
CA LEU A 214 19.94 -14.24 -16.33
C LEU A 214 19.66 -15.50 -15.49
N GLN A 215 19.71 -16.69 -16.10
CA GLN A 215 19.47 -17.96 -15.38
C GLN A 215 20.49 -18.21 -14.27
N SER A 216 21.76 -17.88 -14.51
CA SER A 216 22.80 -17.94 -13.48
C SER A 216 22.56 -16.93 -12.36
N LYS A 217 22.13 -15.71 -12.70
CA LYS A 217 21.75 -14.69 -11.71
C LYS A 217 20.54 -15.14 -10.87
N LEU A 218 19.50 -15.69 -11.51
CA LEU A 218 18.35 -16.26 -10.82
C LEU A 218 18.78 -17.35 -9.84
N SER A 219 19.67 -18.26 -10.25
CA SER A 219 20.22 -19.29 -9.36
C SER A 219 20.93 -18.71 -8.14
N LEU A 220 21.74 -17.65 -8.32
CA LEU A 220 22.40 -16.95 -7.21
C LEU A 220 21.39 -16.28 -6.26
N LEU A 221 20.36 -15.64 -6.82
CA LEU A 221 19.28 -15.04 -6.02
C LEU A 221 18.55 -16.11 -5.20
N LEU A 222 18.19 -17.24 -5.81
CA LEU A 222 17.47 -18.32 -5.13
C LEU A 222 18.31 -18.94 -4.01
N ASN A 223 19.60 -19.17 -4.25
CA ASN A 223 20.53 -19.61 -3.20
C ASN A 223 20.57 -18.61 -2.03
N SER A 224 20.61 -17.31 -2.33
CA SER A 224 20.59 -16.26 -1.30
C SER A 224 19.29 -16.27 -0.49
N LEU A 225 18.13 -16.46 -1.16
CA LEU A 225 16.83 -16.57 -0.50
C LEU A 225 16.68 -17.86 0.32
N GLN A 226 17.39 -18.95 -0.04
CA GLN A 226 17.42 -20.19 0.74
C GLN A 226 18.29 -20.06 1.99
N LEU A 227 19.42 -19.36 1.89
CA LEU A 227 20.34 -19.12 3.01
C LEU A 227 19.78 -18.09 4.01
N HIS A 228 19.08 -17.08 3.51
CA HIS A 228 18.63 -15.95 4.31
C HIS A 228 17.11 -15.80 4.28
N ARG A 229 16.52 -15.47 5.44
CA ARG A 229 15.10 -15.10 5.51
C ARG A 229 14.94 -13.66 5.04
N CYS A 230 14.35 -13.48 3.87
CA CYS A 230 14.20 -12.16 3.25
C CYS A 230 12.73 -11.74 3.15
N LEU A 231 12.46 -10.46 3.43
CA LEU A 231 11.23 -9.79 3.03
C LEU A 231 11.57 -8.81 1.90
N LEU A 232 11.24 -9.18 0.67
CA LEU A 232 11.57 -8.41 -0.53
C LEU A 232 10.35 -7.62 -1.00
N VAL A 233 10.48 -6.32 -1.22
CA VAL A 233 9.45 -5.47 -1.83
C VAL A 233 9.87 -5.05 -3.22
N LEU A 234 9.02 -5.35 -4.20
CA LEU A 234 9.13 -4.91 -5.59
C LEU A 234 8.06 -3.85 -5.85
N ASP A 235 8.42 -2.58 -5.72
CA ASP A 235 7.49 -1.46 -5.80
C ASP A 235 7.37 -0.91 -7.23
N GLY A 236 6.16 -0.93 -7.79
CA GLY A 236 5.85 -0.40 -9.12
C GLY A 236 6.18 -1.36 -10.26
N PHE A 237 5.85 -2.65 -10.12
CA PHE A 237 6.22 -3.69 -11.09
C PHE A 237 5.63 -3.47 -12.50
N GLU A 238 4.54 -2.71 -12.62
CA GLU A 238 3.99 -2.30 -13.90
C GLU A 238 5.00 -1.57 -14.80
N ALA A 239 6.03 -0.95 -14.20
CA ALA A 239 7.05 -0.19 -14.92
C ALA A 239 7.88 -1.05 -15.88
N ILE A 240 7.99 -2.37 -15.63
CA ILE A 240 8.71 -3.32 -16.48
C ILE A 240 7.78 -4.38 -17.08
N ALA A 241 6.48 -4.31 -16.81
CA ALA A 241 5.51 -5.25 -17.34
C ALA A 241 5.46 -5.14 -18.88
N PRO A 242 5.86 -6.18 -19.64
CA PRO A 242 5.81 -6.13 -21.08
C PRO A 242 4.36 -6.26 -21.52
N VAL A 243 3.92 -5.39 -22.42
CA VAL A 243 2.72 -5.67 -23.17
C VAL A 243 3.13 -6.02 -24.59
N ASN A 244 2.95 -7.31 -24.92
CA ASN A 244 3.13 -7.92 -26.24
C ASN A 244 4.54 -8.41 -26.64
N ILE A 245 5.44 -8.70 -25.69
CA ILE A 245 6.70 -9.41 -26.00
C ILE A 245 6.70 -10.76 -25.27
N PHE A 246 6.54 -11.86 -26.03
CA PHE A 246 6.45 -13.21 -25.49
C PHE A 246 7.72 -13.64 -24.75
N GLU A 247 8.90 -13.40 -25.34
CA GLU A 247 10.19 -13.78 -24.76
C GLU A 247 10.40 -13.16 -23.37
N LYS A 248 10.12 -11.86 -23.23
CA LYS A 248 10.20 -11.18 -21.94
C LYS A 248 9.27 -11.81 -20.90
N ARG A 249 8.05 -12.22 -21.29
CA ARG A 249 7.10 -12.88 -20.36
C ARG A 249 7.66 -14.18 -19.78
N LEU A 250 8.43 -14.94 -20.55
CA LEU A 250 9.08 -16.15 -20.05
C LEU A 250 10.14 -15.81 -18.99
N GLU A 251 10.94 -14.76 -19.20
CA GLU A 251 11.94 -14.33 -18.20
C GLU A 251 11.28 -13.91 -16.87
N TYR A 252 10.14 -13.20 -16.93
CA TYR A 252 9.38 -12.86 -15.73
C TYR A 252 8.77 -14.10 -15.08
N GLU A 253 8.28 -15.05 -15.87
CA GLU A 253 7.76 -16.32 -15.37
C GLU A 253 8.83 -17.10 -14.63
N ASP A 254 10.02 -17.27 -15.20
CA ASP A 254 11.16 -17.95 -14.55
C ASP A 254 11.51 -17.30 -13.22
N PHE A 255 11.55 -15.96 -13.17
CA PHE A 255 11.78 -15.22 -11.94
C PHE A 255 10.73 -15.54 -10.87
N PHE A 256 9.43 -15.43 -11.20
CA PHE A 256 8.35 -15.65 -10.25
C PHE A 256 8.18 -17.11 -9.84
N VAL A 257 8.37 -18.06 -10.77
CA VAL A 257 8.41 -19.49 -10.49
C VAL A 257 9.51 -19.79 -9.49
N GLY A 258 10.73 -19.29 -9.73
CA GLY A 258 11.86 -19.46 -8.82
C GLY A 258 11.55 -19.01 -7.40
N ILE A 259 11.06 -17.78 -7.22
CA ILE A 259 10.79 -17.22 -5.87
C ILE A 259 9.52 -17.80 -5.21
N THR A 260 8.70 -18.58 -5.91
CA THR A 260 7.43 -19.12 -5.36
C THR A 260 7.41 -20.62 -5.14
N GLN A 261 8.20 -21.39 -5.89
CA GLN A 261 8.21 -22.86 -5.82
C GLN A 261 9.36 -23.43 -4.98
N GLU A 262 10.43 -22.66 -4.74
CA GLU A 262 11.62 -23.13 -4.04
C GLU A 262 11.46 -23.20 -2.49
N LYS A 263 12.24 -24.09 -1.85
CA LYS A 263 12.23 -24.30 -0.39
C LYS A 263 13.04 -23.22 0.35
N HIS A 264 12.56 -21.99 0.37
CA HIS A 264 13.11 -20.92 1.24
C HIS A 264 12.13 -20.50 2.33
N GLN A 265 12.48 -19.52 3.17
CA GLN A 265 11.56 -18.91 4.15
C GLN A 265 11.19 -17.45 3.83
N SER A 266 11.73 -16.93 2.72
CA SER A 266 11.50 -15.59 2.23
C SER A 266 10.08 -15.35 1.70
N CYS A 267 9.68 -14.08 1.72
CA CYS A 267 8.41 -13.58 1.20
C CYS A 267 8.68 -12.37 0.29
N VAL A 268 7.96 -12.30 -0.83
CA VAL A 268 8.03 -11.21 -1.79
C VAL A 268 6.70 -10.48 -1.82
N ILE A 269 6.74 -9.15 -1.69
CA ILE A 269 5.59 -8.27 -1.84
C ILE A 269 5.80 -7.49 -3.13
N VAL A 270 4.82 -7.55 -4.03
CA VAL A 270 4.86 -6.82 -5.28
C VAL A 270 3.76 -5.79 -5.27
N THR A 271 4.07 -4.53 -5.55
CA THR A 271 3.04 -3.53 -5.82
C THR A 271 2.92 -3.33 -7.33
N SER A 272 1.69 -3.29 -7.83
CA SER A 272 1.44 -3.11 -9.26
C SER A 272 0.12 -2.39 -9.53
N GLN A 273 0.03 -1.73 -10.68
CA GLN A 273 -1.25 -1.26 -11.23
C GLN A 273 -1.97 -2.34 -12.05
N VAL A 274 -1.24 -3.37 -12.47
CA VAL A 274 -1.72 -4.46 -13.32
C VAL A 274 -1.56 -5.79 -12.56
N PRO A 275 -2.53 -6.71 -12.61
CA PRO A 275 -2.37 -8.02 -12.00
C PRO A 275 -1.14 -8.79 -12.52
N LEU A 276 -0.42 -9.48 -11.63
CA LEU A 276 0.74 -10.31 -12.02
C LEU A 276 0.41 -11.38 -13.06
N LYS A 277 -0.82 -11.92 -13.05
CA LYS A 277 -1.29 -12.90 -14.06
C LYS A 277 -1.36 -12.35 -15.49
N GLU A 278 -1.40 -11.03 -15.67
CA GLU A 278 -1.30 -10.42 -17.00
C GLU A 278 0.17 -10.26 -17.45
N ILE A 279 1.10 -10.32 -16.50
CA ILE A 279 2.52 -10.07 -16.68
C ILE A 279 3.30 -11.39 -16.82
N THR A 280 2.81 -12.45 -16.16
CA THR A 280 3.46 -13.75 -16.05
C THR A 280 2.46 -14.87 -16.35
N TYR A 281 2.90 -15.96 -16.99
CA TYR A 281 2.07 -17.18 -17.17
C TYR A 281 2.16 -18.12 -15.96
N VAL A 282 2.46 -17.59 -14.78
CA VAL A 282 2.49 -18.41 -13.57
C VAL A 282 1.07 -18.88 -13.29
N ASN A 283 0.83 -20.18 -13.49
CA ASN A 283 -0.35 -20.84 -12.92
C ASN A 283 -0.38 -20.47 -11.44
N VAL A 284 -1.45 -19.79 -11.02
CA VAL A 284 -1.65 -19.30 -9.64
C VAL A 284 -1.81 -20.51 -8.74
N ASN A 285 -0.71 -21.21 -8.48
CA ASN A 285 -0.61 -22.17 -7.40
C ASN A 285 -0.77 -21.41 -6.08
N SER A 286 -1.07 -22.14 -5.02
CA SER A 286 -1.41 -21.62 -3.68
C SER A 286 -0.39 -20.65 -3.06
N SER A 287 0.79 -20.45 -3.64
CA SER A 287 1.88 -19.61 -3.14
C SER A 287 1.77 -18.11 -3.48
N ILE A 288 1.00 -17.72 -4.49
CA ILE A 288 0.77 -16.30 -4.86
C ILE A 288 -0.62 -15.87 -4.40
N VAL A 289 -0.69 -14.78 -3.63
CA VAL A 289 -1.96 -14.15 -3.25
C VAL A 289 -2.02 -12.75 -3.88
N SER A 290 -3.09 -12.48 -4.61
CA SER A 290 -3.37 -11.14 -5.15
C SER A 290 -4.42 -10.45 -4.28
N ILE A 291 -4.11 -9.25 -3.83
CA ILE A 291 -4.99 -8.41 -3.01
C ILE A 291 -5.20 -7.09 -3.74
N GLN A 292 -6.46 -6.84 -4.11
CA GLN A 292 -6.87 -5.57 -4.69
C GLN A 292 -7.07 -4.55 -3.57
N ILE A 293 -6.42 -3.40 -3.72
CA ILE A 293 -6.45 -2.29 -2.77
C ILE A 293 -7.44 -1.26 -3.31
N GLU A 294 -8.51 -1.07 -2.54
CA GLU A 294 -9.58 -0.13 -2.84
C GLU A 294 -9.34 1.23 -2.15
N GLY A 295 -10.24 2.17 -2.40
CA GLY A 295 -10.32 3.46 -1.73
C GLY A 295 -10.30 3.37 -0.21
N LEU A 296 -9.95 4.47 0.45
CA LEU A 296 -10.15 4.60 1.89
C LEU A 296 -11.64 4.54 2.22
N GLU A 297 -11.95 3.82 3.29
CA GLU A 297 -13.26 3.88 3.95
C GLU A 297 -13.57 5.31 4.39
N GLU A 298 -14.86 5.64 4.46
CA GLU A 298 -15.36 6.99 4.66
C GLU A 298 -14.71 7.69 5.87
N ASP A 299 -14.66 7.05 7.03
CA ASP A 299 -14.08 7.62 8.25
C ASP A 299 -12.58 7.97 8.08
N ALA A 300 -11.83 7.09 7.42
CA ALA A 300 -10.40 7.30 7.17
C ALA A 300 -10.17 8.40 6.13
N ALA A 301 -11.01 8.48 5.11
CA ALA A 301 -10.97 9.54 4.10
C ALA A 301 -11.35 10.92 4.70
N ILE A 302 -12.36 10.96 5.58
CA ILE A 302 -12.73 12.17 6.34
C ILE A 302 -11.57 12.63 7.22
N GLN A 303 -10.87 11.71 7.89
CA GLN A 303 -9.71 12.05 8.70
C GLN A 303 -8.60 12.68 7.84
N LEU A 304 -8.26 12.07 6.70
CA LEU A 304 -7.28 12.61 5.75
C LEU A 304 -7.65 14.04 5.30
N MET A 305 -8.90 14.24 4.89
CA MET A 305 -9.36 15.56 4.44
C MET A 305 -9.32 16.61 5.56
N ARG A 306 -9.67 16.22 6.79
CA ARG A 306 -9.62 17.10 7.96
C ARG A 306 -8.20 17.57 8.26
N GLU A 307 -7.21 16.69 8.18
CA GLU A 307 -5.80 17.07 8.34
C GLU A 307 -5.33 18.02 7.24
N LYS A 308 -5.94 17.95 6.06
CA LYS A 308 -5.76 18.91 4.97
C LYS A 308 -6.58 20.20 5.13
N GLY A 309 -7.28 20.39 6.24
CA GLY A 309 -8.08 21.60 6.50
C GLY A 309 -9.44 21.63 5.79
N ILE A 310 -9.87 20.50 5.21
CA ILE A 310 -11.17 20.37 4.56
C ILE A 310 -12.13 19.63 5.49
N ALA A 311 -13.26 20.24 5.79
CA ALA A 311 -14.32 19.67 6.63
C ALA A 311 -15.70 20.14 6.15
N GLY A 312 -16.75 19.41 6.53
CA GLY A 312 -18.14 19.76 6.21
C GLY A 312 -18.95 18.56 5.72
N GLU A 313 -20.26 18.76 5.54
CA GLU A 313 -21.18 17.72 5.10
C GLU A 313 -20.88 17.22 3.68
N LYS A 314 -20.40 18.13 2.81
CA LYS A 314 -20.01 17.81 1.42
C LYS A 314 -18.71 17.02 1.28
N CYS A 315 -18.00 16.71 2.37
CA CYS A 315 -16.83 15.83 2.30
C CYS A 315 -17.20 14.46 1.73
N LYS A 316 -18.37 13.92 2.10
CA LYS A 316 -18.82 12.61 1.61
C LYS A 316 -18.98 12.60 0.09
N GLU A 317 -19.59 13.63 -0.48
CA GLU A 317 -19.75 13.80 -1.93
C GLU A 317 -18.38 13.83 -2.65
N LEU A 318 -17.38 14.48 -2.05
CA LEU A 318 -16.03 14.50 -2.60
C LEU A 318 -15.36 13.12 -2.51
N ILE A 319 -15.49 12.44 -1.37
CA ILE A 319 -14.97 11.08 -1.16
C ILE A 319 -15.57 10.10 -2.17
N GLU A 320 -16.89 10.18 -2.41
CA GLU A 320 -17.59 9.38 -3.40
C GLU A 320 -17.10 9.70 -4.82
N THR A 321 -16.91 10.98 -5.15
CA THR A 321 -16.41 11.43 -6.48
C THR A 321 -15.03 10.85 -6.79
N TYR A 322 -14.16 10.79 -5.79
CA TYR A 322 -12.78 10.32 -5.91
C TYR A 322 -12.57 8.87 -5.43
N ARG A 323 -13.64 8.15 -5.15
CA ARG A 323 -13.64 6.75 -4.65
C ARG A 323 -12.67 6.52 -3.49
N GLY A 324 -12.53 7.48 -2.59
CA GLY A 324 -11.61 7.36 -1.45
C GLY A 324 -10.11 7.28 -1.83
N ASN A 325 -9.70 7.61 -3.05
CA ASN A 325 -8.29 7.57 -3.46
C ASN A 325 -7.47 8.62 -2.69
N PRO A 326 -6.52 8.23 -1.81
CA PRO A 326 -5.79 9.16 -0.95
C PRO A 326 -5.09 10.28 -1.73
N SER A 327 -4.37 9.93 -2.80
CA SER A 327 -3.59 10.93 -3.55
C SER A 327 -4.48 11.93 -4.29
N GLU A 328 -5.64 11.50 -4.77
CA GLU A 328 -6.59 12.39 -5.43
C GLU A 328 -7.29 13.29 -4.40
N LEU A 329 -7.68 12.73 -3.24
CA LEU A 329 -8.27 13.49 -2.13
C LEU A 329 -7.31 14.56 -1.60
N GLU A 330 -6.01 14.25 -1.47
CA GLU A 330 -5.00 15.24 -1.14
C GLU A 330 -4.88 16.31 -2.22
N ALA A 331 -4.77 15.92 -3.49
CA ALA A 331 -4.60 16.85 -4.59
C ALA A 331 -5.79 17.80 -4.76
N VAL A 332 -7.03 17.31 -4.63
CA VAL A 332 -8.23 18.15 -4.71
C VAL A 332 -8.35 19.04 -3.47
N SER A 333 -8.03 18.54 -2.27
CA SER A 333 -8.05 19.33 -1.03
C SER A 333 -7.08 20.51 -1.11
N ASP A 334 -5.85 20.26 -1.57
CA ASP A 334 -4.84 21.31 -1.74
C ASP A 334 -5.30 22.38 -2.75
N ARG A 335 -5.98 21.98 -3.82
CA ARG A 335 -6.56 22.91 -4.81
C ARG A 335 -7.74 23.70 -4.25
N ILE A 336 -8.60 23.06 -3.44
CA ILE A 336 -9.75 23.70 -2.82
C ILE A 336 -9.29 24.79 -1.84
N ASN A 337 -8.31 24.48 -1.01
CA ASN A 337 -7.70 25.46 -0.12
C ASN A 337 -7.10 26.64 -0.89
N ARG A 338 -6.35 26.35 -1.96
CA ARG A 338 -5.65 27.38 -2.74
C ARG A 338 -6.59 28.30 -3.52
N ILE A 339 -7.66 27.76 -4.12
CA ILE A 339 -8.51 28.50 -5.08
C ILE A 339 -9.79 29.00 -4.42
N PHE A 340 -10.42 28.18 -3.57
CA PHE A 340 -11.74 28.47 -2.99
C PHE A 340 -11.65 28.84 -1.49
N GLY A 341 -10.44 29.01 -0.96
CA GLY A 341 -10.21 29.36 0.45
C GLY A 341 -10.72 28.30 1.42
N GLY A 342 -10.75 27.03 0.99
CA GLY A 342 -11.23 25.90 1.80
C GLY A 342 -12.75 25.64 1.72
N SER A 343 -13.52 26.46 0.99
CA SER A 343 -14.97 26.23 0.86
C SER A 343 -15.30 25.14 -0.15
N LEU A 344 -15.91 24.05 0.35
CA LEU A 344 -16.45 22.99 -0.49
C LEU A 344 -17.67 23.46 -1.29
N GLU A 345 -18.51 24.29 -0.69
CA GLU A 345 -19.72 24.83 -1.32
C GLU A 345 -19.37 25.53 -2.62
N LYS A 346 -18.42 26.48 -2.56
CA LYS A 346 -17.91 27.19 -3.74
C LYS A 346 -17.29 26.26 -4.77
N PHE A 347 -16.57 25.22 -4.35
CA PHE A 347 -15.99 24.25 -5.28
C PHE A 347 -17.09 23.52 -6.07
N PHE A 348 -18.14 23.07 -5.38
CA PHE A 348 -19.24 22.33 -6.00
C PHE A 348 -20.13 23.20 -6.91
N ASP A 349 -20.16 24.52 -6.73
CA ASP A 349 -20.87 25.44 -7.64
C ASP A 349 -20.39 25.32 -9.09
N TYR A 350 -19.11 24.97 -9.30
CA TYR A 350 -18.52 24.82 -10.64
C TYR A 350 -18.71 23.43 -11.27
N ARG A 351 -19.31 22.47 -10.55
CA ARG A 351 -19.60 21.09 -11.02
C ARG A 351 -18.44 20.45 -11.79
N THR A 352 -17.22 20.62 -11.29
CA THR A 352 -16.00 20.17 -11.95
C THR A 352 -15.30 19.07 -11.16
N THR A 353 -14.53 18.24 -11.85
CA THR A 353 -13.62 17.26 -11.26
C THR A 353 -12.22 17.62 -11.71
N VAL A 354 -11.28 17.65 -10.77
CA VAL A 354 -9.87 17.91 -11.06
C VAL A 354 -9.09 16.61 -10.95
N ILE A 355 -8.17 16.40 -11.90
CA ILE A 355 -7.30 15.23 -11.94
C ILE A 355 -6.04 15.55 -11.14
N GLY A 356 -5.68 14.68 -10.22
CA GLY A 356 -4.42 14.76 -9.50
C GLY A 356 -3.25 14.23 -10.34
N PRO A 357 -2.01 14.67 -10.03
CA PRO A 357 -0.84 14.42 -10.87
C PRO A 357 -0.48 12.93 -10.99
N ARG A 358 -0.77 12.12 -9.97
CA ARG A 358 -0.44 10.68 -9.98
C ARG A 358 -1.35 9.90 -10.92
N VAL A 359 -2.66 10.15 -10.87
CA VAL A 359 -3.63 9.52 -11.76
C VAL A 359 -3.44 10.04 -13.18
N GLU A 360 -3.21 11.33 -13.38
CA GLU A 360 -2.92 11.90 -14.69
C GLU A 360 -1.68 11.25 -15.33
N ALA A 361 -0.57 11.16 -14.59
CA ALA A 361 0.65 10.54 -15.09
C ALA A 361 0.46 9.05 -15.43
N MET A 362 -0.35 8.33 -14.66
CA MET A 362 -0.70 6.94 -14.94
C MET A 362 -1.53 6.81 -16.21
N LEU A 363 -2.57 7.64 -16.39
CA LEU A 363 -3.41 7.61 -17.59
C LEU A 363 -2.63 8.04 -18.85
N ASN A 364 -1.74 9.03 -18.73
CA ASN A 364 -0.80 9.40 -19.80
C ASN A 364 -0.01 8.21 -20.29
N LEU A 365 0.46 7.33 -19.38
CA LEU A 365 1.19 6.13 -19.78
C LEU A 365 0.29 5.10 -20.43
N GLN A 366 -0.86 4.80 -19.81
CA GLN A 366 -1.80 3.80 -20.31
C GLN A 366 -2.27 4.13 -21.74
N PHE A 367 -2.53 5.41 -22.03
CA PHE A 367 -2.95 5.88 -23.36
C PHE A 367 -1.78 6.15 -24.32
N GLY A 368 -0.67 6.70 -23.82
CA GLY A 368 0.47 7.15 -24.64
C GLY A 368 1.49 6.07 -25.00
N GLN A 369 1.67 5.06 -24.15
CA GLN A 369 2.64 3.98 -24.42
C GLN A 369 2.00 2.89 -25.26
N SER A 370 2.67 2.54 -26.36
CA SER A 370 2.26 1.39 -27.18
C SER A 370 2.33 0.10 -26.37
N GLY A 371 1.29 -0.72 -26.48
CA GLY A 371 1.20 -1.99 -25.76
C GLY A 371 0.28 -1.92 -24.55
N LEU A 372 0.41 -0.95 -23.64
CA LEU A 372 -0.31 -0.98 -22.35
C LEU A 372 -1.82 -1.18 -22.49
N LEU A 373 -2.49 -0.30 -23.23
CA LEU A 373 -3.88 -0.51 -23.66
C LEU A 373 -3.91 -0.88 -25.15
N THR A 374 -4.63 -1.95 -25.46
CA THR A 374 -4.97 -2.29 -26.85
C THR A 374 -5.91 -1.25 -27.44
N ASP A 375 -5.94 -1.16 -28.77
CA ASP A 375 -6.86 -0.24 -29.47
C ASP A 375 -8.33 -0.49 -29.09
N LEU A 376 -8.72 -1.76 -28.89
CA LEU A 376 -10.07 -2.12 -28.45
C LEU A 376 -10.36 -1.62 -27.02
N GLN A 377 -9.41 -1.79 -26.09
CA GLN A 377 -9.56 -1.29 -24.72
C GLN A 377 -9.69 0.24 -24.69
N LYS A 378 -8.88 0.96 -25.48
CA LYS A 378 -9.01 2.42 -25.61
C LYS A 378 -10.38 2.82 -26.15
N GLN A 379 -10.88 2.13 -27.18
CA GLN A 379 -12.21 2.40 -27.75
C GLN A 379 -13.36 2.14 -26.77
N VAL A 380 -13.27 1.06 -25.98
CA VAL A 380 -14.23 0.76 -24.91
C VAL A 380 -14.25 1.87 -23.87
N MET A 381 -13.07 2.30 -23.39
CA MET A 381 -12.97 3.39 -22.42
C MET A 381 -13.52 4.71 -22.98
N VAL A 382 -13.17 5.07 -24.22
CA VAL A 382 -13.67 6.28 -24.88
C VAL A 382 -15.20 6.25 -25.00
N TYR A 383 -15.76 5.12 -25.45
CA TYR A 383 -17.21 4.95 -25.56
C TYR A 383 -17.91 5.09 -24.19
N LEU A 384 -17.40 4.41 -23.16
CA LEU A 384 -17.97 4.50 -21.81
C LEU A 384 -17.94 5.96 -21.30
N ALA A 385 -16.83 6.68 -21.49
CA ALA A 385 -16.71 8.06 -21.05
C ALA A 385 -17.71 9.00 -21.75
N GLU A 386 -17.87 8.86 -23.06
CA GLU A 386 -18.79 9.67 -23.88
C GLU A 386 -20.26 9.39 -23.54
N GLU A 387 -20.64 8.12 -23.39
CA GLU A 387 -22.01 7.76 -23.03
C GLU A 387 -22.35 8.16 -21.58
N MET A 388 -21.42 7.97 -20.64
CA MET A 388 -21.60 8.44 -19.26
C MET A 388 -21.64 9.97 -19.14
N ALA A 389 -21.12 10.72 -20.10
CA ALA A 389 -21.29 12.17 -20.15
C ALA A 389 -22.73 12.59 -20.49
N LYS A 390 -23.49 11.73 -21.17
CA LYS A 390 -24.88 12.00 -21.58
C LYS A 390 -25.89 11.73 -20.47
N SER A 391 -25.77 10.62 -19.75
CA SER A 391 -26.79 10.18 -18.79
C SER A 391 -26.26 9.88 -17.37
N SER A 392 -24.94 9.95 -17.14
CA SER A 392 -24.28 9.53 -15.89
C SER A 392 -24.62 8.11 -15.40
N ALA A 393 -25.31 7.30 -16.21
CA ALA A 393 -25.73 5.95 -15.88
C ALA A 393 -24.67 4.92 -16.28
N LEU A 394 -24.66 3.79 -15.56
CA LEU A 394 -23.91 2.61 -16.00
C LEU A 394 -24.49 2.07 -17.31
N ILE A 395 -23.63 1.50 -18.14
CA ILE A 395 -23.95 1.08 -19.50
C ILE A 395 -24.05 -0.45 -19.55
N PRO A 396 -25.23 -1.02 -19.84
CA PRO A 396 -25.39 -2.46 -19.97
C PRO A 396 -24.48 -3.05 -21.06
N PHE A 397 -23.92 -4.24 -20.82
CA PHE A 397 -23.07 -4.97 -21.77
C PHE A 397 -23.65 -5.06 -23.19
N SER A 398 -24.94 -5.38 -23.34
CA SER A 398 -25.66 -5.51 -24.61
C SER A 398 -25.66 -4.20 -25.39
N LYS A 399 -25.95 -3.07 -24.71
CA LYS A 399 -25.87 -1.74 -25.30
C LYS A 399 -24.44 -1.43 -25.74
N LEU A 400 -23.46 -1.65 -24.87
CA LEU A 400 -22.04 -1.44 -25.17
C LEU A 400 -21.61 -2.21 -26.42
N ILE A 401 -21.99 -3.47 -26.55
CA ILE A 401 -21.62 -4.31 -27.69
C ILE A 401 -22.28 -3.82 -28.98
N ASN A 402 -23.56 -3.48 -28.95
CA ASN A 402 -24.28 -3.01 -30.13
C ASN A 402 -23.69 -1.69 -30.65
N ASP A 403 -23.50 -0.73 -29.75
CA ASP A 403 -22.96 0.58 -30.10
C ASP A 403 -21.50 0.49 -30.57
N LEU A 404 -20.67 -0.37 -29.96
CA LEU A 404 -19.30 -0.59 -30.43
C LEU A 404 -19.25 -1.24 -31.82
N LYS A 405 -20.13 -2.20 -32.12
CA LYS A 405 -20.23 -2.81 -33.46
C LYS A 405 -20.57 -1.76 -34.51
N GLU A 406 -21.53 -0.89 -34.22
CA GLU A 406 -21.95 0.19 -35.11
C GLU A 406 -20.81 1.20 -35.30
N ARG A 407 -20.20 1.68 -34.20
CA ARG A 407 -19.12 2.67 -34.22
C ARG A 407 -17.89 2.19 -35.00
N LEU A 408 -17.54 0.92 -34.86
CA LEU A 408 -16.33 0.36 -35.46
C LEU A 408 -16.56 -0.19 -36.87
N LYS A 409 -17.81 -0.25 -37.34
CA LYS A 409 -18.18 -0.79 -38.67
C LYS A 409 -17.62 -2.20 -38.90
N LEU A 410 -17.55 -3.01 -37.84
CA LEU A 410 -16.97 -4.35 -37.86
C LEU A 410 -18.09 -5.40 -37.80
N GLU A 411 -18.47 -5.95 -38.94
CA GLU A 411 -19.40 -7.10 -39.02
C GLU A 411 -18.83 -8.35 -38.31
N ALA A 412 -17.51 -8.42 -38.13
CA ALA A 412 -16.79 -9.57 -37.57
C ALA A 412 -16.13 -9.30 -36.20
N MET A 413 -16.68 -8.41 -35.37
CA MET A 413 -16.14 -8.20 -34.03
C MET A 413 -16.41 -9.42 -33.14
N SER A 414 -15.34 -10.05 -32.67
CA SER A 414 -15.41 -11.16 -31.73
C SER A 414 -15.85 -10.68 -30.34
N ILE A 415 -17.01 -11.14 -29.89
CA ILE A 415 -17.55 -10.83 -28.55
C ILE A 415 -16.57 -11.27 -27.45
N SER A 416 -15.89 -12.41 -27.63
CA SER A 416 -14.90 -12.88 -26.66
C SER A 416 -13.73 -11.90 -26.50
N LYS A 417 -13.28 -11.24 -27.58
CA LYS A 417 -12.26 -10.18 -27.48
C LYS A 417 -12.74 -8.97 -26.68
N VAL A 418 -14.02 -8.59 -26.80
CA VAL A 418 -14.58 -7.49 -26.01
C VAL A 418 -14.69 -7.88 -24.53
N ILE A 419 -15.14 -9.11 -24.24
CA ILE A 419 -15.18 -9.64 -22.87
C ILE A 419 -13.77 -9.60 -22.25
N SER A 420 -12.76 -10.13 -22.93
CA SER A 420 -11.38 -10.09 -22.43
C SER A 420 -10.85 -8.66 -22.27
N ALA A 421 -11.26 -7.73 -23.14
CA ALA A 421 -10.90 -6.32 -23.01
C ALA A 421 -11.53 -5.69 -21.74
N LEU A 422 -12.81 -5.96 -21.48
CA LEU A 422 -13.51 -5.50 -20.28
C LEU A 422 -12.90 -6.10 -19.00
N GLU A 423 -12.65 -7.41 -18.98
CA GLU A 423 -12.03 -8.09 -17.84
C GLU A 423 -10.65 -7.50 -17.49
N ALA A 424 -9.82 -7.23 -18.51
CA ALA A 424 -8.51 -6.62 -18.31
C ALA A 424 -8.61 -5.17 -17.84
N LEU A 425 -9.59 -4.40 -18.32
CA LEU A 425 -9.83 -3.04 -17.85
C LEU A 425 -10.33 -2.99 -16.40
N GLU A 426 -11.24 -3.90 -16.04
CA GLU A 426 -11.78 -4.03 -14.67
C GLU A 426 -10.67 -4.40 -13.69
N GLN A 427 -9.82 -5.36 -14.07
CA GLN A 427 -8.69 -5.80 -13.25
C GLN A 427 -7.62 -4.73 -13.01
N ARG A 428 -7.57 -3.71 -13.89
CA ARG A 428 -6.69 -2.54 -13.75
C ARG A 428 -7.36 -1.37 -13.04
N SER A 429 -8.59 -1.56 -12.56
CA SER A 429 -9.43 -0.52 -11.96
C SER A 429 -9.63 0.70 -12.90
N LEU A 430 -9.61 0.47 -14.22
CA LEU A 430 -9.83 1.52 -15.22
C LEU A 430 -11.31 1.67 -15.60
N ILE A 431 -12.11 0.62 -15.35
CA ILE A 431 -13.57 0.61 -15.46
C ILE A 431 -14.17 -0.06 -14.21
N GLU A 432 -15.43 0.23 -13.95
CA GLU A 432 -16.23 -0.34 -12.87
C GLU A 432 -17.32 -1.24 -13.45
N ALA A 433 -17.59 -2.39 -12.84
CA ALA A 433 -18.75 -3.22 -13.15
C ALA A 433 -19.77 -3.17 -11.99
N SER A 434 -21.06 -3.20 -12.32
CA SER A 434 -22.13 -3.25 -11.33
C SER A 434 -21.97 -4.48 -10.41
N LYS A 435 -22.07 -4.31 -9.09
CA LYS A 435 -21.95 -5.41 -8.12
C LYS A 435 -22.99 -6.50 -8.42
N LYS A 436 -22.56 -7.77 -8.37
CA LYS A 436 -23.39 -8.96 -8.67
C LYS A 436 -24.70 -8.95 -7.89
N SER A 437 -25.81 -8.64 -8.55
CA SER A 437 -27.16 -8.96 -8.08
C SER A 437 -27.95 -9.64 -9.19
N SER A 438 -28.23 -10.94 -8.97
CA SER A 438 -29.23 -11.79 -9.66
C SER A 438 -29.35 -11.72 -11.19
N LYS A 439 -29.06 -12.82 -11.92
CA LYS A 439 -29.49 -13.18 -13.32
C LYS A 439 -29.55 -12.08 -14.41
N HIS A 440 -29.11 -10.87 -14.14
CA HIS A 440 -29.09 -9.74 -15.04
C HIS A 440 -27.69 -9.53 -15.58
N GLU A 441 -27.67 -8.93 -16.76
CA GLU A 441 -26.46 -8.52 -17.44
C GLU A 441 -25.71 -7.45 -16.63
N LEU A 442 -24.37 -7.52 -16.63
CA LEU A 442 -23.52 -6.53 -16.00
C LEU A 442 -23.60 -5.19 -16.74
N SER A 443 -23.62 -4.11 -15.96
CA SER A 443 -23.46 -2.75 -16.48
C SER A 443 -22.10 -2.19 -16.09
N TYR A 444 -21.51 -1.43 -17.00
CA TYR A 444 -20.15 -0.91 -16.87
C TYR A 444 -20.14 0.62 -16.75
N GLY A 445 -19.17 1.13 -16.01
CA GLY A 445 -18.89 2.56 -15.87
C GLY A 445 -17.41 2.81 -15.64
N MET A 446 -17.08 3.98 -15.14
CA MET A 446 -15.71 4.34 -14.74
C MET A 446 -15.72 5.46 -13.72
N GLU A 447 -14.60 5.62 -13.03
CA GLU A 447 -14.42 6.72 -12.09
C GLU A 447 -14.53 8.09 -12.78
N PRO A 448 -15.12 9.10 -12.12
CA PRO A 448 -15.23 10.47 -12.66
C PRO A 448 -13.91 11.07 -13.13
N VAL A 449 -12.80 10.77 -12.44
CA VAL A 449 -11.46 11.27 -12.79
C VAL A 449 -10.97 10.68 -14.11
N ILE A 450 -11.17 9.37 -14.32
CA ILE A 450 -10.81 8.69 -15.58
C ILE A 450 -11.67 9.22 -16.72
N LYS A 451 -12.98 9.37 -16.50
CA LYS A 451 -13.91 9.99 -17.46
C LYS A 451 -13.45 11.39 -17.84
N LYS A 452 -13.10 12.22 -16.86
CA LYS A 452 -12.62 13.59 -17.07
C LYS A 452 -11.34 13.61 -17.92
N TYR A 453 -10.38 12.74 -17.62
CA TYR A 453 -9.14 12.62 -18.37
C TYR A 453 -9.40 12.29 -19.85
N ILE A 454 -10.25 11.29 -20.11
CA ILE A 454 -10.60 10.85 -21.47
C ILE A 454 -11.24 11.99 -22.26
N LEU A 455 -12.22 12.68 -21.69
CA LEU A 455 -12.97 13.73 -22.38
C LEU A 455 -12.15 15.01 -22.60
N VAL A 456 -11.23 15.33 -21.70
CA VAL A 456 -10.34 16.50 -21.84
C VAL A 456 -9.19 16.21 -22.80
N ASP A 457 -8.67 14.99 -22.80
CA ASP A 457 -7.51 14.54 -23.57
C ASP A 457 -6.33 15.54 -23.51
N PRO A 458 -5.78 15.80 -22.31
CA PRO A 458 -4.91 16.95 -22.05
C PRO A 458 -3.67 17.00 -22.96
N TYR A 459 -3.18 15.84 -23.40
CA TYR A 459 -2.00 15.69 -24.24
C TYR A 459 -2.30 15.14 -25.65
N GLY A 460 -3.57 14.95 -26.03
CA GLY A 460 -3.91 14.35 -27.32
C GLY A 460 -3.53 12.87 -27.44
N LEU A 461 -3.51 12.13 -26.32
CA LEU A 461 -3.12 10.72 -26.24
C LEU A 461 -4.31 9.76 -26.41
N VAL A 462 -5.52 10.27 -26.21
CA VAL A 462 -6.75 9.46 -26.21
C VAL A 462 -7.33 9.38 -27.61
N TYR A 463 -7.53 10.53 -28.27
CA TYR A 463 -8.14 10.59 -29.58
C TYR A 463 -7.07 10.70 -30.68
N LYS A 464 -7.13 9.80 -31.67
CA LYS A 464 -6.29 9.92 -32.89
C LYS A 464 -6.63 11.26 -33.59
N SER A 465 -5.62 11.94 -34.12
CA SER A 465 -5.70 13.31 -34.67
C SER A 465 -6.79 13.56 -35.73
N SER A 466 -7.30 12.51 -36.37
CA SER A 466 -8.41 12.55 -37.33
C SER A 466 -9.80 12.79 -36.72
N ASN A 467 -9.99 12.61 -35.39
CA ASN A 467 -11.28 12.80 -34.71
C ASN A 467 -11.43 14.16 -34.00
N LYS A 468 -10.44 15.06 -34.09
CA LYS A 468 -10.45 16.36 -33.39
C LYS A 468 -11.57 17.32 -33.82
N LYS A 469 -12.19 17.12 -34.98
CA LYS A 469 -13.18 18.07 -35.54
C LYS A 469 -14.58 17.99 -34.90
N GLU A 470 -14.90 16.93 -34.15
CA GLU A 470 -16.24 16.76 -33.55
C GLU A 470 -16.32 17.19 -32.07
N LEU A 471 -15.19 17.44 -31.39
CA LEU A 471 -15.15 17.74 -29.95
C LEU A 471 -15.23 19.25 -29.61
N THR A 472 -14.88 20.14 -30.54
CA THR A 472 -14.97 21.59 -30.30
C THR A 472 -16.41 22.09 -30.07
N SER A 473 -17.44 21.32 -30.45
CA SER A 473 -18.84 21.64 -30.17
C SER A 473 -19.30 21.22 -28.77
N TYR A 474 -18.73 20.16 -28.18
CA TYR A 474 -19.17 19.64 -26.87
C TYR A 474 -18.58 20.41 -25.68
N VAL A 475 -17.36 20.93 -25.78
CA VAL A 475 -16.75 21.77 -24.73
C VAL A 475 -17.38 23.18 -24.70
N GLN A 476 -17.93 23.66 -25.82
CA GLN A 476 -18.61 24.94 -25.89
C GLN A 476 -20.08 24.87 -25.45
N GLY A 477 -20.72 23.69 -25.52
CA GLY A 477 -22.13 23.51 -25.14
C GLY A 477 -22.44 23.45 -23.64
N GLN A 478 -21.43 23.40 -22.76
CA GLN A 478 -21.62 23.52 -21.30
C GLN A 478 -21.35 24.93 -20.75
N ASN A 479 -21.05 25.89 -21.63
CA ASN A 479 -20.86 27.30 -21.28
C ASN A 479 -21.83 28.17 -22.08
N SER A 480 -23.11 28.13 -21.76
CA SER A 480 -24.09 29.18 -22.12
C SER A 480 -25.26 29.09 -21.12
N PRO A 481 -25.81 30.25 -20.70
CA PRO A 481 -26.11 30.59 -19.31
C PRO A 481 -27.21 29.77 -18.63
#